data_AF-A0A9X3EWZ1-F1
#
_entry.id   AF-A0A9X3EWZ1-F1
#
_cell.length_a   1.000
_cell.length_b   1.000
_cell.length_c   1.000
_cell.angle_alpha   90.00
_cell.angle_beta   90.00
_cell.angle_gamma   90.00
#
_symmetry.space_group_name_H-M   'P 1'
#
loop_
_entity.id
_entity.type
_entity.pdbx_description
1 polymer ?
#
loop_
_entity_poly.entity_id
_entity_poly.type
_entity_poly.pdbx_seq_one_letter_code
_entity_poly.pdbx_strand_id
1 'polypeptide(L)'
;MGLLSNCRGQHPLFHHRRQFEVVAADPLPATDAEIDDRSERDALGDPHFSRGVAHVFVVGRLADVDVAGSEIRGVHWRFRDDRSRRWVILSKIAGALTLAHELGHFFGLPHSTYDESLMNKAPRVAWLTGELSFAEPEFARMRRHRDRMLREGMLVDRAGPKGQAKKPG
;
A
#
# COMPACT_ATOMS: atom_id res chain seq x y z
N MET A 1 5.23 12.10 -2.90
CA MET A 1 4.06 11.49 -2.22
C MET A 1 3.05 11.08 -3.27
N GLY A 2 2.43 9.91 -3.16
CA GLY A 2 1.31 9.50 -4.02
C GLY A 2 0.21 8.91 -3.15
N LEU A 3 -1.04 9.38 -3.31
CA LEU A 3 -2.18 8.90 -2.54
C LEU A 3 -3.01 7.93 -3.36
N LEU A 4 -3.26 6.70 -2.90
CA LEU A 4 -4.03 5.70 -3.64
C LEU A 4 -5.43 5.46 -3.01
N SER A 5 -6.50 5.40 -3.82
CA SER A 5 -7.90 5.16 -3.38
C SER A 5 -8.70 4.26 -4.35
N ASN A 6 -9.71 3.49 -3.94
CA ASN A 6 -10.24 2.38 -4.77
C ASN A 6 -11.49 2.74 -5.62
N CYS A 7 -11.56 2.29 -6.90
CA CYS A 7 -12.68 2.53 -7.85
C CYS A 7 -13.53 1.27 -8.20
N ARG A 8 -14.79 1.47 -8.65
CA ARG A 8 -15.67 0.44 -9.29
C ARG A 8 -16.16 0.90 -10.67
N GLY A 9 -16.15 -0.01 -11.65
CA GLY A 9 -16.84 0.13 -12.95
C GLY A 9 -17.98 -0.87 -13.12
N GLN A 10 -19.05 -0.46 -13.81
CA GLN A 10 -20.29 -1.23 -14.04
C GLN A 10 -20.29 -1.90 -15.42
N HIS A 11 -20.12 -3.23 -15.48
CA HIS A 11 -20.56 -4.05 -16.62
C HIS A 11 -20.84 -5.49 -16.15
N PRO A 12 -21.91 -6.18 -16.60
CA PRO A 12 -22.42 -7.39 -15.91
C PRO A 12 -21.58 -8.67 -16.08
N LEU A 13 -20.52 -8.67 -16.88
CA LEU A 13 -19.76 -9.89 -17.22
C LEU A 13 -18.32 -9.93 -16.66
N PHE A 14 -17.86 -8.86 -15.97
CA PHE A 14 -16.55 -8.81 -15.32
C PHE A 14 -16.68 -8.16 -13.93
N HIS A 15 -17.19 -8.90 -12.95
CA HIS A 15 -17.40 -8.35 -11.62
C HIS A 15 -16.07 -8.18 -10.85
N HIS A 16 -15.61 -6.93 -10.84
CA HIS A 16 -14.72 -6.28 -9.87
C HIS A 16 -13.21 -6.19 -10.18
N ARG A 17 -12.83 -5.42 -11.20
CA ARG A 17 -11.51 -4.74 -11.17
C ARG A 17 -11.56 -3.60 -10.15
N ARG A 18 -11.18 -3.91 -8.92
CA ARG A 18 -10.92 -2.92 -7.87
C ARG A 18 -9.52 -2.36 -8.10
N GLN A 19 -9.45 -1.12 -8.57
CA GLN A 19 -8.20 -0.44 -8.93
C GLN A 19 -7.94 0.69 -7.95
N PHE A 20 -6.68 0.95 -7.65
CA PHE A 20 -6.28 2.18 -6.99
C PHE A 20 -6.23 3.34 -7.97
N GLU A 21 -6.67 4.50 -7.52
CA GLU A 21 -6.67 5.82 -8.15
C GLU A 21 -5.68 6.69 -7.39
N VAL A 22 -4.77 7.36 -8.10
CA VAL A 22 -3.92 8.38 -7.49
C VAL A 22 -4.75 9.64 -7.24
N VAL A 23 -5.08 9.96 -5.99
CA VAL A 23 -5.96 11.09 -5.65
C VAL A 23 -5.20 12.40 -5.39
N ALA A 24 -3.90 12.33 -5.15
CA ALA A 24 -2.99 13.48 -5.11
C ALA A 24 -1.54 13.00 -5.16
N ALA A 25 -0.63 13.90 -5.53
CA ALA A 25 0.79 13.66 -5.52
C ALA A 25 1.57 14.93 -5.20
N ASP A 26 2.14 14.98 -4.00
CA ASP A 26 2.86 16.15 -3.48
C ASP A 26 4.37 15.86 -3.36
N PRO A 27 5.25 16.84 -3.59
CA PRO A 27 6.68 16.70 -3.31
C PRO A 27 6.92 16.57 -1.79
N LEU A 28 7.91 15.77 -1.41
CA LEU A 28 8.40 15.75 -0.03
C LEU A 28 9.50 16.80 0.14
N PRO A 29 9.63 17.41 1.33
CA PRO A 29 10.79 18.23 1.68
C PRO A 29 12.11 17.50 1.43
N ALA A 30 13.17 18.24 1.10
CA ALA A 30 14.49 17.67 0.90
C ALA A 30 15.06 17.00 2.16
N THR A 31 14.58 17.40 3.35
CA THR A 31 14.95 16.78 4.64
C THR A 31 14.50 15.33 4.74
N ASP A 32 13.48 14.93 3.98
CA ASP A 32 12.93 13.56 4.00
C ASP A 32 13.56 12.67 2.91
N ALA A 33 14.66 13.13 2.31
CA ALA A 33 15.38 12.37 1.29
C ALA A 33 16.04 11.12 1.86
N GLU A 34 16.39 11.10 3.15
CA GLU A 34 17.05 9.98 3.81
C GLU A 34 16.29 9.62 5.08
N ILE A 35 15.96 8.33 5.23
CA ILE A 35 15.27 7.80 6.40
C ILE A 35 16.13 6.69 7.00
N ASP A 36 16.76 6.99 8.13
CA ASP A 36 17.73 6.17 8.85
C ASP A 36 17.12 5.35 9.98
N ASP A 37 16.12 5.88 10.67
CA ASP A 37 15.62 5.25 11.88
C ASP A 37 14.09 5.15 11.99
N ARG A 38 13.64 4.53 13.09
CA ARG A 38 12.22 4.31 13.38
C ARG A 38 11.48 5.61 13.71
N SER A 39 12.17 6.59 14.30
CA SER A 39 11.63 7.91 14.65
C SER A 39 11.37 8.73 13.40
N GLU A 40 12.28 8.70 12.44
CA GLU A 40 12.11 9.38 11.16
C GLU A 40 10.99 8.77 10.34
N ARG A 41 10.83 7.43 10.36
CA ARG A 41 9.66 6.77 9.73
C ARG A 41 8.34 7.26 10.31
N ASP A 42 8.29 7.44 11.63
CA ASP A 42 7.12 8.00 12.33
C ASP A 42 6.89 9.46 11.93
N ALA A 43 7.92 10.31 12.05
CA ALA A 43 7.86 11.74 11.74
C ALA A 43 7.49 12.02 10.27
N LEU A 44 7.89 11.14 9.35
CA LEU A 44 7.53 11.24 7.93
C LEU A 44 6.03 11.08 7.70
N GLY A 45 5.37 10.13 8.37
CA GLY A 45 3.98 9.80 8.06
C GLY A 45 2.96 10.43 9.00
N ASP A 46 3.34 10.72 10.24
CA ASP A 46 2.46 11.24 11.27
C ASP A 46 1.74 12.54 10.83
N PRO A 47 2.44 13.61 10.39
CA PRO A 47 1.79 14.87 10.00
C PRO A 47 0.86 14.74 8.79
N HIS A 48 1.10 13.74 7.93
CA HIS A 48 0.39 13.56 6.66
C HIS A 48 -0.76 12.57 6.74
N PHE A 49 -0.82 11.76 7.79
CA PHE A 49 -1.81 10.70 7.90
C PHE A 49 -3.22 11.26 7.85
N SER A 50 -4.04 10.62 7.03
CA SER A 50 -5.46 10.89 6.93
C SER A 50 -6.18 9.61 6.54
N ARG A 51 -7.45 9.52 6.95
CA ARG A 51 -8.32 8.40 6.63
C ARG A 51 -8.88 8.53 5.21
N GLY A 52 -9.21 7.39 4.61
CA GLY A 52 -9.78 7.30 3.27
C GLY A 52 -8.76 7.12 2.15
N VAL A 53 -7.47 7.11 2.48
CA VAL A 53 -6.36 7.03 1.52
C VAL A 53 -5.26 6.12 2.06
N ALA A 54 -4.58 5.42 1.17
CA ALA A 54 -3.30 4.79 1.48
C ALA A 54 -2.18 5.76 1.13
N HIS A 55 -1.44 6.22 2.14
CA HIS A 55 -0.30 7.11 1.96
C HIS A 55 0.93 6.32 1.51
N VAL A 56 1.52 6.74 0.40
CA VAL A 56 2.78 6.20 -0.14
C VAL A 56 3.81 7.30 -0.24
N PHE A 57 4.89 7.14 0.52
CA PHE A 57 6.06 8.02 0.52
C PHE A 57 7.15 7.41 -0.36
N VAL A 58 7.82 8.25 -1.15
CA VAL A 58 8.97 7.85 -1.97
C VAL A 58 10.14 8.73 -1.55
N VAL A 59 11.16 8.13 -0.94
CA VAL A 59 12.33 8.82 -0.36
C VAL A 59 13.58 8.48 -1.16
N GLY A 60 14.66 9.25 -0.99
CA GLY A 60 15.93 9.00 -1.68
C GLY A 60 16.60 7.70 -1.23
N ARG A 61 16.76 7.53 0.08
CA ARG A 61 17.38 6.38 0.74
C ARG A 61 16.52 5.93 1.93
N LEU A 62 16.47 4.61 2.16
CA LEU A 62 15.70 4.02 3.26
C LEU A 62 16.55 2.94 3.94
N ALA A 63 17.02 3.21 5.16
CA ALA A 63 17.81 2.28 5.94
C ALA A 63 16.99 1.09 6.42
N ASP A 64 17.66 -0.07 6.55
CA ASP A 64 17.17 -1.19 7.32
C ASP A 64 17.40 -0.93 8.81
N VAL A 65 16.33 -0.56 9.51
CA VAL A 65 16.40 -0.26 10.96
C VAL A 65 16.67 -1.50 11.82
N ASP A 66 16.63 -2.70 11.24
CA ASP A 66 16.91 -3.96 11.93
C ASP A 66 18.31 -4.50 11.61
N VAL A 67 18.97 -3.96 10.57
CA VAL A 67 20.30 -4.39 10.12
C VAL A 67 21.18 -3.17 9.87
N ALA A 68 22.05 -2.85 10.83
CA ALA A 68 22.94 -1.69 10.75
C ALA A 68 23.78 -1.70 9.45
N GLY A 69 23.79 -0.54 8.76
CA GLY A 69 24.51 -0.37 7.49
C GLY A 69 23.86 -1.00 6.26
N SER A 70 22.66 -1.58 6.40
CA SER A 70 21.87 -2.10 5.28
C SER A 70 20.76 -1.13 4.88
N GLU A 71 20.28 -1.26 3.64
CA GLU A 71 19.17 -0.50 3.09
C GLU A 71 18.06 -1.42 2.59
N ILE A 72 16.82 -0.95 2.64
CA ILE A 72 15.65 -1.65 2.10
C ILE A 72 14.98 -0.83 1.01
N ARG A 73 14.26 -1.52 0.11
CA ARG A 73 13.56 -0.86 -0.99
C ARG A 73 12.16 -0.36 -0.61
N GLY A 74 11.56 -0.93 0.42
CA GLY A 74 10.24 -0.53 0.87
C GLY A 74 9.91 -1.08 2.25
N VAL A 75 8.93 -0.45 2.89
CA VAL A 75 8.35 -0.90 4.15
C VAL A 75 6.92 -0.41 4.30
N HIS A 76 6.01 -1.31 4.66
CA HIS A 76 4.77 -0.97 5.33
C HIS A 76 5.05 -0.64 6.80
N TRP A 77 4.79 0.60 7.17
CA TRP A 77 5.02 1.11 8.51
C TRP A 77 3.70 1.30 9.25
N ARG A 78 3.68 0.88 10.53
CA ARG A 78 2.60 1.20 11.47
C ARG A 78 3.16 2.17 12.49
N PHE A 79 2.53 3.33 12.63
CA PHE A 79 2.94 4.34 13.60
C PHE A 79 3.03 3.71 14.99
N ARG A 80 4.12 3.97 15.70
CA ARG A 80 4.42 3.25 16.96
C ARG A 80 3.44 3.61 18.08
N ASP A 81 3.01 4.87 18.17
CA ASP A 81 2.10 5.33 19.24
C ASP A 81 0.63 5.00 18.95
N ASP A 82 0.24 4.99 17.67
CA ASP A 82 -1.10 4.54 17.25
C ASP A 82 -1.01 3.65 16.01
N ARG A 83 -1.01 2.34 16.27
CA ARG A 83 -0.91 1.32 15.22
C ARG A 83 -2.14 1.23 14.30
N SER A 84 -3.19 2.01 14.53
CA SER A 84 -4.31 2.15 13.58
C SER A 84 -3.88 2.94 12.34
N ARG A 85 -2.87 3.80 12.50
CA ARG A 85 -2.24 4.63 11.48
C ARG A 85 -1.10 3.87 10.82
N ARG A 86 -1.06 3.95 9.50
CA ARG A 86 -0.14 3.17 8.68
C ARG A 86 0.07 3.81 7.32
N TRP A 87 1.22 3.57 6.73
CA TRP A 87 1.61 4.04 5.40
C TRP A 87 2.64 3.10 4.79
N VAL A 88 2.96 3.33 3.52
CA VAL A 88 4.05 2.66 2.81
C VAL A 88 5.15 3.68 2.55
N ILE A 89 6.40 3.29 2.76
CA ILE A 89 7.58 4.06 2.40
C ILE A 89 8.35 3.24 1.38
N LEU A 90 8.77 3.86 0.28
CA LEU A 90 9.59 3.26 -0.77
C LEU A 90 10.86 4.09 -0.93
N SER A 91 11.99 3.44 -1.21
CA SER A 91 13.16 4.17 -1.73
C SER A 91 12.97 4.47 -3.23
N LYS A 92 13.68 5.47 -3.75
CA LYS A 92 13.58 5.88 -5.16
C LYS A 92 13.97 4.78 -6.15
N ILE A 93 14.71 3.77 -5.69
CA ILE A 93 15.14 2.60 -6.48
C ILE A 93 14.17 1.42 -6.37
N ALA A 94 13.04 1.59 -5.68
CA ALA A 94 12.01 0.57 -5.57
C ALA A 94 11.33 0.31 -6.92
N GLY A 95 11.18 -0.96 -7.28
CA GLY A 95 10.40 -1.37 -8.45
C GLY A 95 8.92 -1.56 -8.11
N ALA A 96 8.09 -1.74 -9.14
CA ALA A 96 6.64 -1.96 -8.98
C ALA A 96 6.30 -3.16 -8.07
N LEU A 97 7.12 -4.22 -8.09
CA LEU A 97 6.91 -5.40 -7.23
C LEU A 97 7.14 -5.10 -5.75
N THR A 98 8.02 -4.15 -5.41
CA THR A 98 8.21 -3.70 -4.03
C THR A 98 6.96 -2.99 -3.52
N LEU A 99 6.38 -2.07 -4.30
CA LEU A 99 5.11 -1.45 -3.93
C LEU A 99 4.01 -2.49 -3.73
N ALA A 100 3.89 -3.46 -4.64
CA ALA A 100 2.91 -4.53 -4.50
C ALA A 100 3.12 -5.34 -3.21
N HIS A 101 4.36 -5.71 -2.89
CA HIS A 101 4.72 -6.39 -1.64
C HIS A 101 4.29 -5.57 -0.40
N GLU A 102 4.64 -4.28 -0.35
CA GLU A 102 4.28 -3.42 0.78
C GLU A 102 2.77 -3.20 0.89
N LEU A 103 2.05 -3.16 -0.23
CA LEU A 103 0.58 -3.14 -0.21
C LEU A 103 0.02 -4.46 0.30
N GLY A 104 0.64 -5.61 0.01
CA GLY A 104 0.30 -6.89 0.65
C GLY A 104 0.33 -6.79 2.18
N HIS A 105 1.42 -6.24 2.73
CA HIS A 105 1.54 -5.96 4.16
C HIS A 105 0.49 -4.95 4.66
N PHE A 106 0.24 -3.87 3.92
CA PHE A 106 -0.79 -2.90 4.23
C PHE A 106 -2.17 -3.57 4.38
N PHE A 107 -2.51 -4.50 3.49
CA PHE A 107 -3.73 -5.32 3.53
C PHE A 107 -3.63 -6.54 4.46
N GLY A 108 -2.67 -6.54 5.38
CA GLY A 108 -2.63 -7.48 6.50
C GLY A 108 -2.02 -8.84 6.18
N LEU A 109 -1.30 -8.98 5.07
CA LEU A 109 -0.52 -10.19 4.79
C LEU A 109 0.78 -10.19 5.60
N PRO A 110 1.16 -11.32 6.22
CA PRO A 110 2.53 -11.56 6.66
C PRO A 110 3.39 -11.96 5.46
N HIS A 111 4.69 -12.19 5.68
CA HIS A 111 5.47 -12.94 4.69
C HIS A 111 4.89 -14.35 4.53
N SER A 112 5.16 -14.92 3.36
CA SER A 112 4.58 -16.17 2.91
C SER A 112 5.64 -17.19 2.52
N THR A 113 5.20 -18.42 2.36
CA THR A 113 6.01 -19.53 1.85
C THR A 113 5.48 -20.08 0.53
N TYR A 114 4.42 -19.48 -0.04
CA TYR A 114 3.95 -19.85 -1.38
C TYR A 114 4.97 -19.41 -2.42
N ASP A 115 5.36 -20.31 -3.33
CA ASP A 115 6.43 -20.05 -4.28
C ASP A 115 6.07 -18.94 -5.28
N GLU A 116 4.80 -18.87 -5.68
CA GLU A 116 4.26 -17.85 -6.58
C GLU A 116 4.02 -16.48 -5.90
N SER A 117 3.98 -16.46 -4.56
CA SER A 117 3.54 -15.27 -3.81
C SER A 117 4.61 -14.20 -3.77
N LEU A 118 4.23 -12.95 -4.09
CA LEU A 118 5.01 -11.73 -3.86
C LEU A 118 5.40 -11.55 -2.40
N MET A 119 4.68 -12.14 -1.44
CA MET A 119 4.99 -12.06 -0.02
C MET A 119 6.08 -13.05 0.42
N ASN A 120 6.52 -13.95 -0.47
CA ASN A 120 7.63 -14.86 -0.21
C ASN A 120 8.98 -14.15 -0.44
N LYS A 121 9.83 -14.20 0.59
CA LYS A 121 11.17 -13.58 0.60
C LYS A 121 12.30 -14.52 0.19
N ALA A 122 12.00 -15.79 -0.08
CA ALA A 122 13.00 -16.75 -0.52
C ALA A 122 13.63 -16.30 -1.85
N PRO A 123 14.95 -16.52 -2.03
CA PRO A 123 15.60 -16.33 -3.33
C PRO A 123 14.86 -17.12 -4.41
N ARG A 124 14.54 -16.46 -5.52
CA ARG A 124 13.75 -17.08 -6.59
C ARG A 124 14.65 -17.64 -7.68
N VAL A 125 14.25 -18.80 -8.22
CA VAL A 125 14.82 -19.33 -9.46
C VAL A 125 14.23 -18.57 -10.66
N ALA A 126 15.08 -18.22 -11.63
CA ALA A 126 14.80 -17.21 -12.67
C ALA A 126 13.54 -17.44 -13.52
N TRP A 127 13.09 -18.70 -13.67
CA TRP A 127 11.94 -19.07 -14.50
C TRP A 127 10.57 -18.83 -13.83
N LEU A 128 10.52 -18.55 -12.52
CA LEU A 128 9.28 -18.20 -11.79
C LEU A 128 8.91 -16.71 -11.88
N THR A 129 9.75 -15.87 -12.50
CA THR A 129 9.59 -14.41 -12.44
C THR A 129 8.44 -13.88 -13.31
N GLY A 130 7.93 -14.66 -14.28
CA GLY A 130 6.87 -14.23 -15.20
C GLY A 130 5.46 -14.16 -14.62
N GLU A 131 5.20 -14.80 -13.47
CA GLU A 131 3.83 -14.98 -12.93
C GLU A 131 3.70 -14.59 -11.45
N LEU A 132 4.59 -13.73 -10.93
CA LEU A 132 4.51 -13.33 -9.53
C LEU A 132 3.20 -12.59 -9.22
N SER A 133 2.46 -13.11 -8.25
CA SER A 133 1.14 -12.63 -7.83
C SER A 133 0.99 -12.79 -6.33
N PHE A 134 -0.21 -12.63 -5.79
CA PHE A 134 -0.54 -13.14 -4.47
C PHE A 134 -1.16 -14.54 -4.62
N ALA A 135 -0.91 -15.43 -3.67
CA ALA A 135 -1.57 -16.73 -3.67
C ALA A 135 -3.07 -16.55 -3.37
N GLU A 136 -3.93 -17.48 -3.81
CA GLU A 136 -5.39 -17.36 -3.59
C GLU A 136 -5.79 -17.19 -2.10
N PRO A 137 -5.17 -17.91 -1.13
CA PRO A 137 -5.43 -17.67 0.29
C PRO A 137 -5.10 -16.24 0.75
N GLU A 138 -4.09 -15.63 0.14
CA GLU A 138 -3.66 -14.25 0.40
C GLU A 138 -4.66 -13.26 -0.18
N PHE A 139 -5.13 -13.46 -1.42
CA PHE A 139 -6.20 -12.64 -1.98
C PHE A 139 -7.46 -12.68 -1.11
N ALA A 140 -7.85 -13.85 -0.60
CA ALA A 140 -8.97 -13.96 0.34
C ALA A 140 -8.74 -13.15 1.62
N ARG A 141 -7.53 -13.19 2.19
CA ARG A 141 -7.16 -12.42 3.37
C ARG A 141 -7.14 -10.91 3.10
N MET A 142 -6.51 -10.47 2.02
CA MET A 142 -6.49 -9.06 1.60
C MET A 142 -7.91 -8.52 1.42
N ARG A 143 -8.80 -9.29 0.77
CA ARG A 143 -10.23 -8.91 0.62
C ARG A 143 -10.90 -8.67 1.97
N ARG A 144 -10.73 -9.59 2.94
CA ARG A 144 -11.29 -9.43 4.29
C ARG A 144 -10.75 -8.18 5.01
N HIS A 145 -9.45 -7.94 4.93
CA HIS A 145 -8.82 -6.77 5.54
C HIS A 145 -9.25 -5.46 4.89
N ARG A 146 -9.29 -5.40 3.55
CA ARG A 146 -9.82 -4.26 2.80
C ARG A 146 -11.26 -3.96 3.24
N ASP A 147 -12.13 -4.97 3.27
CA ASP A 147 -13.54 -4.76 3.62
C ASP A 147 -13.69 -4.26 5.06
N ARG A 148 -12.82 -4.73 5.98
CA ARG A 148 -12.73 -4.16 7.33
C ARG A 148 -12.27 -2.70 7.31
N MET A 149 -11.21 -2.38 6.56
CA MET A 149 -10.70 -1.00 6.42
C MET A 149 -11.75 -0.06 5.85
N LEU A 150 -12.57 -0.52 4.90
CA LEU A 150 -13.69 0.25 4.35
C LEU A 150 -14.76 0.52 5.42
N ARG A 151 -15.15 -0.51 6.20
CA ARG A 151 -16.12 -0.34 7.30
C ARG A 151 -15.62 0.59 8.39
N GLU A 152 -14.32 0.52 8.70
CA GLU A 152 -13.68 1.37 9.71
C GLU A 152 -13.38 2.77 9.19
N GLY A 153 -13.59 3.06 7.89
CA GLY A 153 -13.25 4.34 7.26
C GLY A 153 -11.74 4.58 7.11
N MET A 154 -10.90 3.55 7.27
CA MET A 154 -9.47 3.65 6.96
C MET A 154 -9.24 3.88 5.46
N LEU A 155 -10.07 3.25 4.63
CA LEU A 155 -10.16 3.49 3.19
C LEU A 155 -11.59 3.92 2.84
N VAL A 156 -11.77 4.62 1.72
CA VAL A 156 -13.08 4.89 1.14
C VAL A 156 -13.22 4.23 -0.24
N ASP A 157 -14.45 3.88 -0.60
CA ASP A 157 -14.80 3.49 -1.97
C ASP A 157 -15.06 4.79 -2.75
N ARG A 158 -14.29 5.03 -3.82
CA ARG A 158 -14.38 6.24 -4.66
C ARG A 158 -15.36 6.10 -5.81
N ALA A 159 -16.17 5.03 -5.86
CA ALA A 159 -17.34 5.01 -6.72
C ALA A 159 -18.15 6.30 -6.49
N GLY A 160 -18.21 7.17 -7.51
CA GLY A 160 -18.76 8.53 -7.43
C GLY A 160 -20.17 8.57 -6.83
N PRO A 161 -20.69 9.77 -6.48
CA PRO A 161 -22.01 9.90 -5.91
C PRO A 161 -23.03 9.20 -6.83
N LYS A 162 -23.83 8.28 -6.26
CA LYS A 162 -25.06 7.81 -6.90
C LYS A 162 -25.82 9.06 -7.33
N GLY A 163 -26.00 9.27 -8.63
CA GLY A 163 -26.80 10.37 -9.14
C GLY A 163 -28.13 10.38 -8.39
N GLN A 164 -28.36 11.43 -7.58
CA GLN A 164 -29.69 11.69 -7.08
C GLN A 164 -30.54 11.96 -8.32
N ALA A 165 -31.49 11.06 -8.59
CA ALA A 165 -32.46 11.25 -9.64
C ALA A 165 -33.16 12.60 -9.38
N LYS A 166 -32.89 13.57 -10.24
CA LYS A 166 -33.63 14.83 -10.29
C LYS A 166 -35.07 14.44 -10.62
N LYS A 167 -35.99 14.60 -9.67
CA LYS A 167 -37.42 14.45 -9.93
C LYS A 167 -37.78 15.42 -11.06
N PRO A 168 -38.44 14.96 -12.14
CA PRO A 168 -39.02 15.89 -13.11
C PRO A 168 -40.14 16.66 -12.39
N GLY A 169 -40.09 17.98 -12.53
CA GLY A 169 -41.20 18.88 -12.19
C GLY A 169 -42.24 18.92 -13.30
#